data_AF-A0A351WRZ1-F1
#
_entry.id   AF-A0A351WRZ1-F1
#
_cell.length_a   1.000
_cell.length_b   1.000
_cell.length_c   1.000
_cell.angle_alpha   90.00
_cell.angle_beta   90.00
_cell.angle_gamma   90.00
#
_symmetry.space_group_name_H-M   'P 1'
#
loop_
_entity.id
_entity.type
_entity.pdbx_description
1 polymer ?
#
loop_
_entity_poly.entity_id
_entity_poly.type
_entity_poly.pdbx_seq_one_letter_code
_entity_poly.pdbx_strand_id
1 'polypeptide(L)' 'DRIAAAAVDVAAHEPIPSDSPLLAAKNCIVTPHIAWATLSARRRLMAITAENIGAFLAGTPLNVVNGL' A
#
# COMPACT_ATOMS: atom_id res chain seq x y z
N ASP A 1 17.03 20.60 15.45
CA ASP A 1 17.81 19.56 14.76
C ASP A 1 17.33 19.33 13.33
N ARG A 2 18.19 18.74 12.48
CA ARG A 2 17.86 18.36 11.10
C ARG A 2 17.95 16.85 10.94
N ILE A 3 17.07 16.28 10.11
CA ILE A 3 17.07 14.85 9.78
C ILE A 3 18.33 14.51 8.98
N ALA A 4 19.07 13.47 9.38
CA ALA A 4 20.29 13.05 8.71
C ALA A 4 20.02 12.34 7.37
N ALA A 5 18.98 11.52 7.30
CA ALA A 5 18.52 10.79 6.11
C ALA A 5 17.05 10.35 6.26
N ALA A 6 16.37 10.07 5.14
CA ALA A 6 15.03 9.50 5.12
C ALA A 6 14.93 8.39 4.06
N ALA A 7 14.16 7.35 4.36
CA ALA A 7 13.73 6.33 3.40
C ALA A 7 12.21 6.18 3.53
N VAL A 8 11.47 6.48 2.47
CA VAL A 8 10.01 6.53 2.48
C VAL A 8 9.43 5.71 1.33
N ASP A 9 8.33 5.00 1.58
CA ASP A 9 7.63 4.23 0.56
C ASP A 9 6.37 4.93 0.03
N VAL A 10 5.90 5.98 0.70
CA VAL A 10 4.66 6.68 0.35
C VAL A 10 4.90 8.18 0.22
N ALA A 11 4.04 8.83 -0.54
CA ALA A 11 4.01 10.28 -0.68
C ALA A 11 2.58 10.82 -0.51
N ALA A 12 2.46 12.10 -0.20
CA ALA A 12 1.15 12.74 -0.06
C ALA A 12 0.36 12.77 -1.39
N HIS A 13 1.06 12.82 -2.53
CA HIS A 13 0.48 12.74 -3.86
C HIS A 13 1.15 11.59 -4.62
N GLU A 14 0.33 10.70 -5.16
CA GLU A 14 0.77 9.54 -5.93
C GLU A 14 -0.01 9.44 -7.25
N PRO A 15 0.68 9.26 -8.41
CA PRO A 15 2.13 9.14 -8.58
C PRO A 15 2.89 10.40 -8.16
N ILE A 16 4.13 10.24 -7.70
CA ILE A 16 4.93 11.36 -7.20
C ILE A 16 5.17 12.36 -8.34
N PRO A 17 4.81 13.65 -8.16
CA PRO A 17 5.12 14.69 -9.14
C PRO A 17 6.62 14.80 -9.38
N SER A 18 7.04 15.05 -10.63
CA SER A 18 8.46 15.14 -10.99
C SER A 18 9.20 16.30 -10.31
N ASP A 19 8.47 17.33 -9.87
CA ASP A 19 8.96 18.49 -9.13
C ASP A 19 8.85 18.32 -7.60
N SER A 20 8.51 17.12 -7.11
CA SER A 20 8.40 16.84 -5.68
C SER A 20 9.74 17.06 -4.96
N PRO A 21 9.76 17.77 -3.81
CA PRO A 21 10.99 17.99 -3.05
C PRO A 21 11.59 16.69 -2.51
N LEU A 22 10.79 15.63 -2.34
CA LEU A 22 11.28 14.32 -1.89
C LEU A 22 12.25 13.68 -2.89
N LEU A 23 12.08 13.93 -4.20
CA LEU A 23 12.94 13.39 -5.25
C LEU A 23 14.27 14.15 -5.36
N ALA A 24 14.30 15.42 -4.94
CA ALA A 24 15.49 16.26 -4.95
C ALA A 24 16.20 16.31 -3.58
N ALA A 25 15.56 15.83 -2.51
CA ALA A 25 16.09 15.91 -1.16
C ALA A 25 17.38 15.08 -1.01
N LYS A 26 18.40 15.71 -0.43
CA LYS A 26 19.65 15.03 -0.09
C LYS A 26 19.38 13.92 0.94
N ASN A 27 20.04 12.78 0.76
CA ASN A 27 19.92 11.61 1.65
C ASN A 27 18.48 11.10 1.78
N CYS A 28 17.68 11.21 0.72
CA CYS A 28 16.32 10.69 0.65
C CYS A 28 16.26 9.53 -0.34
N ILE A 29 15.75 8.39 0.10
CA ILE A 29 15.41 7.23 -0.75
C ILE A 29 13.89 7.13 -0.80
N VAL A 30 13.35 7.00 -2.01
CA VAL A 30 11.91 6.84 -2.22
C VAL A 30 11.66 5.53 -2.95
N THR A 31 10.78 4.69 -2.41
CA THR A 31 10.25 3.51 -3.10
C THR A 31 8.79 3.78 -3.52
N PRO A 32 8.31 3.25 -4.66
CA PRO A 32 7.04 3.66 -5.24
C PRO A 32 5.84 2.88 -4.66
N HIS A 33 5.56 3.03 -3.37
CA HIS A 33 4.42 2.39 -2.67
C HIS A 33 4.38 0.86 -2.83
N ILE A 34 5.53 0.22 -2.61
CA ILE A 34 5.73 -1.21 -2.82
C ILE A 34 6.01 -1.99 -1.53
N ALA A 35 5.97 -1.37 -0.35
CA ALA A 35 6.22 -2.06 0.92
C ALA A 35 5.27 -3.26 1.12
N TRP A 36 4.02 -3.16 0.65
CA TRP A 36 3.04 -4.24 0.72
C TRP A 36 3.26 -5.34 -0.35
N ALA A 37 4.02 -5.05 -1.41
CA ALA A 37 4.06 -5.82 -2.64
C ALA A 37 5.08 -6.99 -2.61
N THR A 38 5.20 -7.69 -1.48
CA THR A 38 5.92 -8.97 -1.46
C THR A 38 5.09 -10.07 -2.14
N LEU A 39 5.74 -11.10 -2.69
CA LEU A 39 5.03 -12.22 -3.32
C LEU A 39 4.10 -12.95 -2.33
N SER A 40 4.55 -13.12 -1.08
CA SER A 40 3.75 -13.75 -0.01
C SER A 40 2.52 -12.93 0.36
N ALA A 41 2.68 -11.61 0.54
CA ALA A 41 1.55 -10.72 0.82
C ALA A 41 0.52 -10.74 -0.32
N ARG A 42 0.96 -10.67 -1.58
CA ARG A 42 0.05 -10.75 -2.74
C ARG A 42 -0.67 -12.10 -2.85
N ARG A 43 0.00 -13.21 -2.55
CA ARG A 43 -0.63 -14.55 -2.53
C ARG A 43 -1.72 -14.63 -1.46
N ARG A 44 -1.44 -14.13 -0.25
CA ARG A 44 -2.41 -14.07 0.84
C ARG A 44 -3.59 -13.16 0.50
N LEU A 45 -3.32 -11.99 -0.07
CA LEU A 45 -4.35 -11.05 -0.52
C LEU A 45 -5.31 -11.72 -1.52
N MET A 46 -4.77 -12.40 -2.53
CA MET A 46 -5.59 -13.10 -3.53
C MET A 46 -6.48 -14.19 -2.90
N ALA A 47 -5.92 -14.97 -1.97
CA ALA A 47 -6.69 -16.00 -1.26
C ALA A 47 -7.85 -15.41 -0.46
N ILE A 48 -7.61 -14.35 0.32
CA ILE A 48 -8.64 -13.66 1.12
C ILE A 48 -9.70 -13.04 0.21
N THR A 49 -9.32 -12.42 -0.91
CA THR A 49 -10.28 -11.84 -1.86
C THR A 49 -11.19 -12.92 -2.44
N ALA A 50 -10.64 -14.06 -2.85
CA ALA A 50 -11.45 -15.18 -3.37
C ALA A 50 -12.40 -15.74 -2.30
N GLU A 51 -11.93 -15.88 -1.06
CA GLU A 51 -12.74 -16.31 0.08
C GLU A 51 -13.88 -15.34 0.38
N ASN A 52 -13.62 -14.03 0.44
CA ASN A 52 -14.64 -13.01 0.65
C ASN A 52 -15.75 -13.07 -0.43
N ILE A 53 -15.38 -13.27 -1.70
CA ILE A 53 -16.34 -13.43 -2.81
C ILE A 53 -17.18 -14.70 -2.62
N GLY A 54 -16.54 -15.82 -2.28
CA GLY A 54 -17.24 -17.08 -2.02
C GLY A 54 -18.24 -16.96 -0.87
N ALA A 55 -17.83 -16.33 0.23
CA ALA A 55 -18.66 -16.14 1.41
C ALA A 55 -19.85 -15.19 1.13
N PHE A 56 -19.65 -14.15 0.33
CA PHE A 56 -20.73 -13.28 -0.15
C PHE A 56 -21.77 -14.07 -0.96
N LEU A 57 -21.34 -14.90 -1.92
CA LEU A 57 -22.24 -15.73 -2.72
C LEU A 57 -23.00 -16.77 -1.87
N ALA A 58 -22.43 -17.19 -0.74
CA ALA A 58 -23.06 -18.09 0.22
C ALA A 58 -23.97 -17.37 1.24
N GLY A 59 -24.16 -16.05 1.14
CA GLY A 59 -24.98 -15.26 2.07
C GLY A 59 -24.34 -15.02 3.44
N THR A 60 -23.04 -15.26 3.58
CA THR A 60 -22.28 -15.07 4.84
C THR A 60 -21.05 -14.18 4.61
N PRO A 61 -21.23 -12.90 4.22
CA PRO A 61 -20.13 -12.04 3.83
C PRO A 61 -19.10 -11.86 4.96
N LEU A 62 -17.82 -11.83 4.60
CA LEU A 62 -16.69 -11.65 5.51
C LEU A 62 -16.05 -10.28 5.32
N ASN A 63 -15.37 -9.78 6.36
CA ASN A 63 -14.58 -8.54 6.33
C ASN A 63 -15.34 -7.31 5.81
N VAL A 64 -16.63 -7.19 6.13
CA VAL A 64 -17.48 -6.06 5.75
C VAL A 64 -17.06 -4.79 6.51
N VAL A 65 -16.90 -3.67 5.79
CA VAL A 65 -16.40 -2.40 6.35
C VAL A 65 -17.40 -1.24 6.33
N ASN A 66 -18.58 -1.45 5.74
CA ASN A 66 -19.64 -0.44 5.63
C ASN A 66 -20.89 -0.79 6.47
N GLY A 67 -20.85 -1.86 7.25
CA GLY A 67 -21.94 -2.27 8.15
C GLY A 67 -23.25 -2.65 7.45
N LEU A 68 -23.20 -2.99 6.16
CA LEU A 68 -24.31 -3.65 5.47
C LEU A 68 -24.39 -5.14 5.82
#